data_AF-A0A838JXY6-F1
#
_entry.id   AF-A0A838JXY6-F1
#
_cell.length_a   1.000
_cell.length_b   1.000
_cell.length_c   1.000
_cell.angle_alpha   90.00
_cell.angle_beta   90.00
_cell.angle_gamma   90.00
#
_symmetry.space_group_name_H-M   'P 1'
#
loop_
_entity.id
_entity.type
_entity.pdbx_description
1 polymer ?
#
loop_
_entity_poly.entity_id
_entity_poly.type
_entity_poly.pdbx_seq_one_letter_code
_entity_poly.pdbx_strand_id
1 'polypeptide(L)' 'AQVENRLKHYEDHFTVAVMGCVVNGPGEARDADYGVAGGKDDGVIFSKGQPLRKVGRDEIYDSLFEEIAKDGRK' A
#
# COMPACT_ATOMS: atom_id res chain seq x y z
N ALA A 1 -11.09 5.65 -5.55
CA ALA A 1 -10.62 6.31 -6.79
C ALA A 1 -9.19 6.87 -6.75
N GLN A 2 -8.65 7.44 -5.65
CA GLN A 2 -7.28 8.03 -5.67
C GLN A 2 -6.18 7.00 -5.98
N VAL A 3 -6.25 5.80 -5.40
CA VAL A 3 -5.32 4.70 -5.67
C VAL A 3 -5.50 4.16 -7.10
N GLU A 4 -6.73 3.88 -7.51
CA GLU A 4 -7.05 3.37 -8.86
C GLU A 4 -6.57 4.30 -9.97
N ASN A 5 -6.71 5.62 -9.81
CA ASN A 5 -6.25 6.58 -10.81
C ASN A 5 -4.73 6.63 -10.92
N ARG A 6 -3.99 6.50 -9.82
CA ARG A 6 -2.53 6.42 -9.87
C ARG A 6 -2.04 5.12 -10.49
N LEU A 7 -2.72 4.00 -10.21
CA LEU A 7 -2.38 2.70 -10.78
C LEU A 7 -2.55 2.63 -12.30
N LYS A 8 -3.40 3.47 -12.91
CA LYS A 8 -3.56 3.52 -14.38
C LYS A 8 -2.29 3.91 -15.14
N HIS A 9 -1.32 4.52 -14.47
CA HIS A 9 -0.06 4.94 -15.07
C HIS A 9 1.01 3.86 -15.02
N TYR A 10 0.73 2.72 -14.39
CA TYR A 10 1.64 1.59 -14.32
C TYR A 10 1.35 0.59 -15.44
N GLU A 11 2.37 0.20 -16.19
CA GLU A 11 2.34 -0.87 -17.19
C GLU A 11 2.57 -2.25 -16.53
N ASP A 12 3.28 -2.28 -15.40
CA ASP A 12 3.56 -3.49 -14.64
C ASP A 12 2.29 -4.11 -14.02
N HIS A 13 2.22 -5.44 -14.09
CA HIS A 13 1.20 -6.20 -13.39
C HIS A 13 1.63 -6.49 -11.94
N PHE A 14 0.94 -5.88 -10.98
CA PHE A 14 1.11 -6.13 -9.55
C PHE A 14 -0.20 -5.89 -8.79
N THR A 15 -0.28 -6.44 -7.59
CA THR A 15 -1.48 -6.36 -6.74
C THR A 15 -1.27 -5.38 -5.59
N VAL A 16 -2.25 -4.50 -5.37
CA VAL A 16 -2.25 -3.54 -4.26
C VAL A 16 -3.46 -3.79 -3.37
N ALA A 17 -3.22 -4.14 -2.10
CA ALA A 17 -4.27 -4.29 -1.09
C ALA A 17 -4.51 -2.95 -0.36
N VAL A 18 -5.75 -2.46 -0.36
CA VAL A 18 -6.15 -1.24 0.38
C VAL A 18 -7.17 -1.62 1.44
N MET A 19 -6.76 -1.54 2.71
CA MET A 19 -7.54 -2.04 3.85
C MET A 19 -7.88 -0.90 4.81
N GLY A 20 -9.13 -0.88 5.27
CA GLY A 20 -9.63 0.16 6.18
C GLY A 20 -9.22 -0.02 7.65
N CYS A 21 -8.62 -1.17 8.01
CA CYS A 21 -8.19 -1.48 9.37
C CYS A 21 -6.96 -2.40 9.39
N VAL A 22 -5.98 -2.10 10.24
CA VAL A 22 -4.75 -2.91 10.47
C VAL A 22 -5.04 -4.33 10.96
N VAL A 23 -6.22 -4.60 11.53
CA VAL A 23 -6.54 -5.91 12.15
C VAL A 23 -6.54 -7.06 11.15
N ASN A 24 -7.09 -6.85 9.94
CA ASN A 24 -7.05 -7.84 8.86
C ASN A 24 -5.87 -7.62 7.88
N GLY A 25 -5.21 -6.46 8.04
CA GLY A 25 -4.05 -5.98 7.26
C GLY A 25 -3.03 -7.04 6.85
N PRO A 26 -2.49 -7.82 7.80
CA PRO A 26 -1.40 -8.74 7.53
C PRO A 26 -1.79 -9.97 6.70
N GLY A 27 -3.05 -10.41 6.73
CA GLY A 27 -3.50 -11.59 5.98
C GLY A 27 -3.62 -11.28 4.49
N GLU A 28 -4.37 -10.22 4.18
CA GLU A 28 -4.63 -9.76 2.82
C GLU A 28 -3.38 -9.17 2.16
N ALA A 29 -2.48 -8.55 2.93
CA ALA A 29 -1.20 -8.05 2.41
C ALA A 29 -0.21 -9.16 2.00
N ARG A 30 -0.38 -10.42 2.45
CA ARG A 30 0.52 -11.52 2.05
C ARG A 30 0.31 -11.95 0.61
N ASP A 31 -0.90 -11.83 0.11
CA ASP A 31 -1.24 -12.17 -1.27
C ASP A 31 -1.02 -10.99 -2.23
N ALA A 32 -0.76 -9.78 -1.71
CA ALA A 32 -0.49 -8.59 -2.50
C ALA A 32 1.01 -8.24 -2.55
N ASP A 33 1.44 -7.65 -3.68
CA ASP A 33 2.80 -7.14 -3.83
C ASP A 33 3.03 -5.94 -2.90
N TYR A 34 2.03 -5.07 -2.78
CA TYR A 34 2.03 -3.92 -1.87
C TYR A 34 0.69 -3.83 -1.15
N GLY A 35 0.72 -3.25 0.04
CA GLY A 35 -0.48 -3.09 0.85
C GLY A 35 -0.44 -1.84 1.69
N VAL A 36 -1.63 -1.32 2.02
CA VAL A 36 -1.83 -0.24 2.98
C VAL A 36 -2.94 -0.68 3.91
N ALA A 37 -2.70 -0.60 5.21
CA ALA A 37 -3.74 -0.71 6.20
C ALA A 37 -3.86 0.60 6.99
N GLY A 38 -5.03 1.23 6.90
CA GLY A 38 -5.36 2.42 7.67
C GLY A 38 -5.71 2.09 9.12
N GLY A 39 -5.22 2.90 10.03
CA GLY A 39 -5.66 3.02 11.42
C GLY A 39 -6.44 4.32 11.63
N LYS A 40 -6.71 4.65 12.91
CA LYS A 40 -7.48 5.86 13.27
C LYS A 40 -6.72 7.14 12.91
N ASP A 41 -5.45 7.20 13.28
CA ASP A 41 -4.57 8.38 13.11
C ASP A 41 -3.31 8.06 12.29
N ASP A 42 -3.07 6.78 12.02
CA ASP A 42 -1.89 6.27 11.37
C ASP A 42 -2.24 5.20 10.33
N GLY A 43 -1.25 4.68 9.63
CA GLY A 43 -1.38 3.43 8.90
C GLY A 43 -0.04 2.78 8.62
N VAL A 44 -0.10 1.57 8.10
CA VAL A 44 1.08 0.73 7.85
C VAL A 44 1.11 0.35 6.39
N ILE A 45 2.30 0.46 5.80
CA ILE A 45 2.58 0.02 4.43
C ILE A 45 3.21 -1.36 4.50
N PHE A 46 2.80 -2.21 3.59
CA PHE A 46 3.27 -3.58 3.45
C PHE A 46 3.87 -3.78 2.06
N SER A 47 4.87 -4.65 1.98
CA SER A 47 5.32 -5.23 0.71
C SER A 47 5.48 -6.72 0.89
N LYS A 48 4.88 -7.51 -0.02
CA LYS A 48 4.91 -8.98 -0.02
C LYS A 48 4.58 -9.58 1.36
N GLY A 49 3.56 -9.02 2.02
CA GLY A 49 3.12 -9.42 3.36
C GLY A 49 3.98 -8.96 4.53
N GLN A 50 5.05 -8.19 4.31
CA GLN A 50 5.91 -7.68 5.38
C GLN A 50 5.64 -6.18 5.61
N PRO A 51 5.46 -5.73 6.87
CA PRO A 51 5.32 -4.31 7.18
C PRO A 51 6.65 -3.59 6.91
N LEU A 52 6.60 -2.54 6.09
CA LEU A 52 7.75 -1.70 5.75
C LEU A 52 7.89 -0.53 6.73
N ARG A 53 6.84 0.29 6.84
CA ARG A 53 6.85 1.48 7.70
C ARG A 53 5.45 1.89 8.15
N LYS A 54 5.40 2.60 9.28
CA LYS A 54 4.21 3.27 9.79
C LYS A 54 4.24 4.74 9.37
N VAL A 55 3.11 5.26 8.90
CA VAL A 55 2.97 6.62 8.34
C VAL A 55 1.72 7.28 8.89
N GLY A 56 1.65 8.61 8.81
CA GLY A 56 0.42 9.35 9.10
C GLY A 56 -0.68 9.01 8.10
N ARG A 57 -1.94 9.12 8.51
CA ARG A 57 -3.09 8.86 7.64
C ARG A 57 -3.05 9.70 6.35
N ASP A 58 -2.65 10.96 6.45
CA ASP A 58 -2.62 11.88 5.30
C ASP A 58 -1.52 11.54 4.29
N GLU A 59 -0.44 10.89 4.75
CA GLU A 59 0.72 10.53 3.93
C GLU A 59 0.66 9.10 3.40
N ILE A 60 -0.37 8.32 3.77
CA ILE A 60 -0.38 6.86 3.58
C ILE A 60 -0.33 6.46 2.10
N TYR A 61 -1.07 7.16 1.25
CA TYR A 61 -1.11 6.87 -0.17
C TYR A 61 0.15 7.35 -0.87
N ASP A 62 0.64 8.55 -0.54
CA ASP A 62 1.89 9.06 -1.12
C ASP A 62 3.04 8.13 -0.79
N SER A 63 3.14 7.75 0.48
CA SER A 63 4.12 6.79 0.97
C SER A 63 4.04 5.43 0.28
N LEU A 64 2.83 4.91 0.00
CA LEU A 64 2.67 3.66 -0.75
C LEU A 64 3.29 3.76 -2.15
N PHE A 65 2.98 4.83 -2.88
CA PHE A 65 3.49 5.00 -4.24
C PHE A 65 4.98 5.32 -4.27
N GLU A 66 5.53 5.97 -3.24
CA GLU A 66 6.98 6.08 -3.07
C GLU A 66 7.65 4.70 -2.99
N GLU A 67 7.09 3.77 -2.20
CA GLU A 67 7.66 2.42 -2.08
C GLU A 67 7.52 1.62 -3.39
N ILE A 68 6.39 1.73 -4.09
CA ILE A 68 6.19 1.12 -5.41
C ILE A 68 7.22 1.66 -6.42
N ALA A 69 7.45 2.98 -6.42
CA ALA A 69 8.42 3.63 -7.32
C ALA A 69 9.86 3.23 -7.00
N LYS A 70 10.21 3.04 -5.72
CA LYS A 70 11.55 2.56 -5.30
C LYS A 70 11.85 1.15 -5.79
N ASP A 71 10.83 0.30 -5.90
CA ASP A 71 10.97 -1.06 -6.42
C ASP A 71 11.09 -1.08 -7.96
N GLY A 72 11.07 0.10 -8.60
CA GLY A 72 11.30 0.28 -10.03
C GLY A 72 10.09 -0.05 -10.90
N ARG A 73 8.91 -0.24 -10.30
CA ARG A 73 7.66 -0.51 -11.02
C ARG A 73 7.26 0.71 -11.85
N LYS A 74 6.86 0.49 -13.09
CA LYS A 74 6.49 1.52 -14.08
C LYS A 74 5.21 1.20 -14.79
#